data_AF-A0A8J6RA95-F1
#
_entry.id   AF-A0A8J6RA95-F1
#
_cell.length_a   1.000
_cell.length_b   1.000
_cell.length_c   1.000
_cell.angle_alpha   90.00
_cell.angle_beta   90.00
_cell.angle_gamma   90.00
#
_symmetry.space_group_name_H-M   'P 1'
#
loop_
_entity.id
_entity.type
_entity.pdbx_description
1 polymer ?
#
loop_
_entity_poly.entity_id
_entity_poly.type
_entity_poly.pdbx_seq_one_letter_code
_entity_poly.pdbx_strand_id
1 'polypeptide(L)' 'MDGVTHEFPDEEEARMVLQEDDFSELGTFDEEDEREWGMSLRLLSPPTAASDDELLPKMFVRAE' A
#
# COMPACT_ATOMS: atom_id res chain seq x y z
N MET A 1 4.39 -9.82 5.92
CA MET A 1 4.78 -8.42 5.66
C MET A 1 4.92 -7.78 7.02
N ASP A 2 6.17 -7.54 7.41
CA ASP A 2 6.60 -7.73 8.80
C ASP A 2 6.70 -6.39 9.54
N GLY A 3 6.07 -5.34 8.98
CA GLY A 3 6.13 -3.96 9.49
C GLY A 3 7.49 -3.29 9.35
N VAL A 4 8.37 -3.81 8.48
CA VAL A 4 9.74 -3.33 8.30
C VAL A 4 9.82 -2.37 7.10
N THR A 5 10.49 -1.24 7.29
CA THR A 5 10.83 -0.31 6.20
C THR A 5 11.97 -0.90 5.36
N HIS A 6 11.77 -0.96 4.04
CA HIS A 6 12.80 -1.35 3.08
C HIS A 6 13.33 -0.10 2.36
N GLU A 7 14.65 0.03 2.28
CA GLU A 7 15.33 1.05 1.49
C GLU A 7 15.87 0.43 0.20
N PHE A 8 15.63 1.10 -0.93
CA PHE A 8 16.09 0.67 -2.25
C PHE A 8 17.10 1.68 -2.82
N PRO A 9 18.10 1.24 -3.60
CA PRO A 9 19.11 2.13 -4.17
C PRO A 9 18.55 3.04 -5.26
N ASP A 10 17.48 2.61 -5.95
CA ASP A 10 16.77 3.40 -6.94
C ASP A 10 15.29 2.99 -7.03
N GLU A 11 14.54 3.77 -7.81
CA GLU A 11 13.10 3.58 -8.03
C GLU A 11 12.79 2.32 -8.85
N GLU A 12 13.71 1.86 -9.69
CA GLU A 12 13.51 0.69 -10.55
C GLU A 12 13.48 -0.59 -9.71
N GLU A 13 14.45 -0.75 -8.80
CA GLU A 13 14.46 -1.87 -7.84
C GLU A 13 13.22 -1.86 -6.93
N ALA A 14 12.81 -0.68 -6.45
CA ALA A 14 11.60 -0.56 -5.64
C ALA A 14 10.34 -1.02 -6.41
N ARG A 15 10.22 -0.63 -7.69
CA ARG A 15 9.11 -1.04 -8.56
C ARG A 15 9.11 -2.54 -8.83
N MET A 16 10.28 -3.17 -8.98
CA MET A 16 10.38 -4.61 -9.19
C MET A 16 9.85 -5.38 -7.97
N VAL A 17 10.25 -5.00 -6.76
CA VAL A 17 9.77 -5.67 -5.54
C VAL A 17 8.27 -5.49 -5.36
N LEU A 18 7.73 -4.31 -5.63
CA LEU A 18 6.28 -4.08 -5.57
C LEU A 18 5.52 -4.98 -6.58
N GLN A 19 6.07 -5.18 -7.78
CA GLN A 19 5.47 -6.08 -8.77
C GLN A 19 5.52 -7.54 -8.34
N GLU A 20 6.62 -7.98 -7.72
CA GLU A 20 6.73 -9.34 -7.17
C GLU A 20 5.75 -9.60 -6.03
N ASP A 21 5.42 -8.57 -5.25
CA ASP A 21 4.44 -8.61 -4.15
C ASP A 21 2.98 -8.44 -4.61
N ASP A 22 2.71 -8.47 -5.92
CA ASP A 22 1.39 -8.20 -6.52
C ASP A 22 0.77 -6.87 -6.04
N PHE A 23 1.61 -5.89 -5.69
CA PHE A 23 1.14 -4.58 -5.25
C PHE A 23 0.39 -3.88 -6.38
N SER A 24 -0.74 -3.27 -6.02
CA SER A 24 -1.57 -2.48 -6.93
C SER A 24 -1.93 -1.15 -6.27
N GLU A 25 -1.72 -0.05 -7.00
CA GLU A 25 -2.02 1.29 -6.51
C GLU A 25 -3.53 1.48 -6.34
N LEU A 26 -3.96 2.13 -5.25
CA LEU A 26 -5.40 2.34 -5.02
C LEU A 26 -6.10 3.10 -6.18
N GLY A 27 -5.37 3.99 -6.86
CA GLY A 27 -5.90 4.77 -7.97
C GLY A 27 -6.15 3.99 -9.26
N THR A 28 -5.68 2.74 -9.36
CA THR A 28 -5.89 1.91 -10.56
C THR A 28 -7.17 1.08 -10.50
N PHE A 29 -7.83 1.01 -9.34
CA PHE A 29 -9.08 0.26 -9.18
C PHE A 29 -10.30 1.08 -9.63
N ASP A 30 -11.32 0.37 -10.11
CA ASP A 30 -12.54 0.95 -10.66
C ASP A 30 -13.84 0.35 -10.07
N GLU A 31 -14.98 0.65 -10.70
CA GLU A 31 -16.30 0.20 -10.27
C GLU A 31 -16.51 -1.33 -10.44
N GLU A 32 -15.71 -2.01 -11.26
CA GLU A 32 -15.69 -3.47 -11.34
C GLU A 32 -15.04 -4.06 -10.10
N ASP A 33 -13.90 -3.52 -9.68
CA ASP A 33 -13.21 -3.94 -8.45
C ASP A 33 -14.08 -3.72 -7.20
N GLU A 34 -14.78 -2.58 -7.11
CA GLU A 34 -15.73 -2.32 -6.01
C GLU A 34 -16.80 -3.42 -5.88
N ARG A 35 -17.29 -3.93 -7.02
CA ARG A 35 -18.31 -4.99 -7.05
C ARG A 35 -17.72 -6.33 -6.66
N GLU A 36 -16.51 -6.65 -7.14
CA GLU A 36 -15.84 -7.91 -6.81
C GLU A 36 -15.50 -8.00 -5.32
N TRP A 37 -15.04 -6.90 -4.72
CA TRP A 37 -14.69 -6.85 -3.30
C TRP A 37 -15.89 -6.63 -2.38
N GLY A 38 -17.03 -6.23 -2.94
CA GLY A 38 -18.25 -5.92 -2.17
C GLY A 38 -18.09 -4.70 -1.26
N MET A 39 -17.17 -3.79 -1.59
CA MET A 39 -16.93 -2.56 -0.83
C MET A 39 -16.62 -1.39 -1.76
N SER A 40 -17.04 -0.17 -1.38
CA SER A 40 -16.67 1.01 -2.15
C SER A 40 -15.24 1.44 -1.85
N LEU A 41 -14.45 1.74 -2.88
CA LEU A 41 -13.12 2.32 -2.81
C LEU A 41 -13.13 3.66 -2.07
N ARG A 42 -14.27 4.37 -2.06
CA ARG A 42 -14.43 5.62 -1.27
C ARG A 42 -14.31 5.41 0.24
N LEU A 43 -14.50 4.18 0.71
CA LEU A 43 -14.32 3.79 2.12
C LEU A 43 -12.86 3.46 2.44
N LEU A 44 -12.02 3.25 1.42
CA LEU A 44 -10.59 3.05 1.59
C LEU A 44 -9.91 4.40 1.75
N SER A 45 -9.16 4.54 2.83
CA SER A 45 -8.32 5.70 3.09
C SER A 45 -6.93 5.19 3.44
N PRO A 46 -6.01 5.10 2.47
CA PRO A 46 -4.62 4.73 2.75
C PRO A 46 -4.02 5.70 3.77
N PRO A 47 -3.19 5.21 4.70
CA PRO A 47 -2.45 6.08 5.60
C PRO A 47 -1.54 7.00 4.79
N THR A 48 -1.57 8.30 5.10
CA THR A 48 -0.72 9.32 4.48
C THR A 48 -0.09 10.20 5.55
N ALA A 49 1.13 10.68 5.32
CA ALA A 49 1.84 11.59 6.22
C ALA A 49 2.94 12.36 5.46
N ALA A 50 3.50 13.40 6.11
CA ALA A 50 4.56 14.23 5.52
C ALA A 50 5.98 13.67 5.73
N SER A 51 6.13 12.67 6.62
CA SER A 51 7.39 11.98 6.91
C SER A 51 7.13 10.53 7.34
N ASP A 52 8.16 9.70 7.27
CA ASP A 52 8.10 8.30 7.69
C ASP A 52 7.76 8.15 9.18
N ASP A 53 8.34 9.00 10.03
CA ASP A 53 8.04 9.04 11.47
C ASP A 53 6.55 9.27 11.75
N GLU A 54 5.89 10.09 10.92
CA GLU A 54 4.45 10.37 11.03
C GLU A 54 3.58 9.29 10.33
N LEU A 55 4.15 8.57 9.35
CA LEU A 55 3.46 7.53 8.59
C LEU A 55 3.39 6.21 9.35
N LEU A 56 4.51 5.78 9.94
CA LEU A 56 4.65 4.51 10.66
C LEU A 56 3.50 4.19 11.64
N PRO A 57 3.07 5.09 12.55
CA PRO A 57 1.98 4.78 13.48
C PRO A 57 0.60 4.62 12.79
N LYS A 58 0.45 5.03 11.53
CA LYS A 58 -0.79 4.90 10.75
C LYS A 58 -0.82 3.63 9.89
N MET A 59 0.32 2.98 9.69
CA MET A 59 0.43 1.73 8.94
C MET A 59 -0.09 0.57 9.79
N PHE A 60 -0.94 -0.28 9.20
CA PHE A 60 -1.38 -1.50 9.87
C PHE A 60 -0.29 -2.57 9.77
N VAL A 61 0.43 -2.81 10.87
CA VAL A 61 1.31 -3.98 11.00
C VAL A 61 0.50 -5.11 11.62
N ARG A 62 0.27 -6.19 10.86
CA ARG A 62 -0.31 -7.41 11.42
C ARG A 62 0.71 -8.00 12.38
N ALA A 63 0.55 -7.76 13.68
CA ALA A 63 1.31 -8.47 14.70
C ALA A 63 1.02 -9.98 14.55
N GLU A 64 2.08 -10.79 14.50
CA GLU A 64 1.97 -12.24 14.58
C GLU A 64 1.45 -12.70 15.95
#